data_AF-A0A9E1VCY5-F1
#
_entry.id   AF-A0A9E1VCY5-F1
#
_cell.length_a   1.000
_cell.length_b   1.000
_cell.length_c   1.000
_cell.angle_alpha   90.00
_cell.angle_beta   90.00
_cell.angle_gamma   90.00
#
_symmetry.space_group_name_H-M   'P 1'
#
loop_
_entity.id
_entity.type
_entity.pdbx_description
1 polymer ?
#
loop_
_entity_poly.entity_id
_entity_poly.type
_entity_poly.pdbx_seq_one_letter_code
_entity_poly.pdbx_strand_id
1 'polypeptide(L)'
;MSIALCITTIVLLQSPYTTDYLTEPDGAVLEVGGMAFMADGDMVVSTRRGQVWRIDNPNSADPTDATFTLICEGLHEGLGLTIIDDEIFVMQRGEVSKLVDLDGDDIIDEVQTVTQDWGLSGNYHEFGFGLPSDSEGNMYISLNVGFWNPHWWHGKSRA
;
A
#
# COMPACT_ATOMS: atom_id res chain seq x y z
N MET A 1 -22.84 24.56 -61.08
CA MET A 1 -21.53 24.39 -60.43
C MET A 1 -21.79 24.43 -58.93
N SER A 2 -21.87 23.27 -58.28
CA SER A 2 -22.13 23.17 -56.83
C SER A 2 -20.85 22.72 -56.16
N ILE A 3 -20.37 23.52 -55.22
CA ILE A 3 -19.21 23.20 -54.38
C ILE A 3 -19.77 22.62 -53.08
N ALA A 4 -19.52 21.33 -52.82
CA ALA A 4 -19.82 20.69 -51.55
C ALA A 4 -18.67 20.94 -50.59
N LEU A 5 -18.94 21.63 -49.48
CA LEU A 5 -17.98 21.84 -48.40
C LEU A 5 -18.12 20.68 -47.40
N CYS A 6 -17.12 19.80 -47.37
CA CYS A 6 -17.05 18.71 -46.40
C CYS A 6 -16.39 19.23 -45.12
N ILE A 7 -17.16 19.41 -44.05
CA ILE A 7 -16.63 19.77 -42.74
C ILE A 7 -16.26 18.47 -42.03
N THR A 8 -14.96 18.21 -41.88
CA THR A 8 -14.46 17.10 -41.08
C THR A 8 -14.50 17.51 -39.61
N THR A 9 -15.42 16.95 -38.84
CA THR A 9 -15.42 17.10 -37.38
C THR A 9 -14.22 16.35 -36.83
N ILE A 10 -13.24 17.08 -36.32
CA ILE A 10 -12.13 16.52 -35.54
C ILE A 10 -12.71 16.16 -34.17
N VAL A 11 -12.97 14.86 -33.94
CA VAL A 11 -13.26 14.36 -32.60
C VAL A 11 -11.92 14.25 -31.88
N LEU A 12 -11.68 15.15 -30.92
CA LEU A 12 -10.58 15.01 -29.98
C LEU A 12 -10.87 13.78 -29.11
N LEU A 13 -10.08 12.72 -29.24
CA LEU A 13 -10.16 11.58 -28.32
C LEU A 13 -9.75 12.07 -26.93
N GLN A 14 -10.71 12.24 -26.03
CA GLN A 14 -10.41 12.22 -24.59
C GLN A 14 -10.11 10.77 -24.18
N SER A 15 -9.14 10.58 -23.28
CA SER A 15 -8.90 9.28 -22.66
C SER A 15 -10.19 8.75 -22.02
N PRO A 16 -10.44 7.43 -22.02
CA PRO A 16 -11.65 6.85 -21.44
C PRO A 16 -11.67 6.90 -19.89
N TYR A 17 -10.72 7.61 -19.28
CA TYR A 17 -10.55 7.78 -17.84
C TYR A 17 -9.99 9.18 -17.54
N THR A 18 -10.25 9.65 -16.33
CA THR A 18 -9.59 10.81 -15.72
C THR A 18 -8.60 10.34 -14.66
N THR A 19 -7.69 11.23 -14.28
CA THR A 19 -6.76 10.97 -13.18
C THR A 19 -6.84 12.13 -12.23
N ASP A 20 -7.04 11.80 -10.96
CA ASP A 20 -7.08 12.72 -9.86
C ASP A 20 -5.87 12.50 -8.95
N TYR A 21 -5.50 13.54 -8.22
CA TYR A 21 -4.36 13.53 -7.30
C TYR A 21 -4.86 13.84 -5.90
N LEU A 22 -4.70 12.89 -4.98
CA LEU A 22 -4.91 13.13 -3.56
C LEU A 22 -3.68 13.87 -3.04
N THR A 23 -3.89 14.94 -2.28
CA THR A 23 -2.79 15.76 -1.75
C THR A 23 -2.36 15.20 -0.41
N GLU A 24 -1.15 14.65 -0.34
CA GLU A 24 -0.58 14.20 0.93
C GLU A 24 -0.36 15.36 1.92
N PRO A 25 -0.38 15.08 3.25
CA PRO A 25 -0.07 16.10 4.25
C PRO A 25 1.31 16.73 4.06
N ASP A 26 1.45 18.01 4.40
CA ASP A 26 2.71 18.75 4.27
C ASP A 26 3.89 18.02 4.95
N GLY A 27 4.93 17.75 4.15
CA GLY A 27 6.14 17.06 4.62
C GLY A 27 6.02 15.54 4.71
N ALA A 28 4.87 14.96 4.43
CA ALA A 28 4.73 13.51 4.29
C ALA A 28 5.51 13.03 3.06
N VAL A 29 6.15 11.86 3.20
CA VAL A 29 6.81 11.16 2.10
C VAL A 29 6.24 9.74 2.09
N LEU A 30 5.15 9.55 1.35
CA LEU A 30 4.35 8.33 1.49
C LEU A 30 5.08 7.07 1.05
N GLU A 31 5.94 7.09 0.00
CA GLU A 31 6.66 5.88 -0.48
C GLU A 31 5.79 4.60 -0.37
N VAL A 32 4.58 4.63 -0.95
CA VAL A 32 3.53 3.63 -0.68
C VAL A 32 4.01 2.23 -1.02
N GLY A 33 3.95 1.33 -0.05
CA GLY A 33 4.33 -0.07 -0.19
C GLY A 33 3.13 -1.02 -0.27
N GLY A 34 1.97 -0.61 0.21
CA GLY A 34 0.72 -1.37 0.13
C GLY A 34 -0.50 -0.48 0.30
N MET A 35 -1.63 -0.89 -0.27
CA MET A 35 -2.91 -0.18 -0.13
C MET A 35 -4.10 -1.14 -0.28
N ALA A 36 -5.20 -0.86 0.41
CA ALA A 36 -6.48 -1.55 0.24
C ALA A 36 -7.63 -0.63 0.70
N PHE A 37 -8.87 -1.02 0.37
CA PHE A 37 -10.08 -0.32 0.78
C PHE A 37 -10.78 -1.04 1.94
N MET A 38 -11.24 -0.25 2.92
CA MET A 38 -12.15 -0.67 3.98
C MET A 38 -13.57 -0.82 3.42
N ALA A 39 -14.45 -1.47 4.17
CA ALA A 39 -15.84 -1.71 3.75
C ALA A 39 -16.67 -0.42 3.61
N ASP A 40 -16.31 0.63 4.35
CA ASP A 40 -16.92 1.96 4.27
C ASP A 40 -16.46 2.79 3.06
N GLY A 41 -15.42 2.32 2.35
CA GLY A 41 -14.87 2.97 1.16
C GLY A 41 -13.63 3.83 1.43
N ASP A 42 -13.18 3.95 2.67
CA ASP A 42 -11.92 4.60 2.99
C ASP A 42 -10.73 3.74 2.52
N MET A 43 -9.62 4.39 2.21
CA MET A 43 -8.41 3.73 1.75
C MET A 43 -7.36 3.73 2.85
N VAL A 44 -6.74 2.58 3.09
CA VAL A 44 -5.61 2.46 4.01
C VAL A 44 -4.34 2.23 3.20
N VAL A 45 -3.28 2.96 3.52
CA VAL A 45 -1.99 2.87 2.84
C VAL A 45 -0.85 2.61 3.83
N SER A 46 -0.03 1.59 3.57
CA SER A 46 1.23 1.38 4.28
C SER A 46 2.37 2.01 3.50
N THR A 47 3.35 2.54 4.23
CA THR A 47 4.48 3.25 3.67
C THR A 47 5.79 2.53 3.96
N ARG A 48 6.77 2.68 3.05
CA ARG A 48 8.14 2.24 3.32
C ARG A 48 8.76 2.93 4.54
N ARG A 49 8.26 4.10 4.92
CA ARG A 49 8.68 4.85 6.12
C ARG A 49 8.15 4.29 7.45
N GLY A 50 7.39 3.18 7.41
CA GLY A 50 6.90 2.53 8.62
C GLY A 50 5.64 3.17 9.20
N GLN A 51 4.91 3.91 8.37
CA GLN A 51 3.64 4.56 8.72
C GLN A 51 2.48 3.88 7.99
N VAL A 52 1.30 3.92 8.60
CA VAL A 52 0.02 3.57 7.98
C VAL A 52 -0.91 4.76 8.08
N TRP A 53 -1.48 5.14 6.93
CA TRP A 53 -2.42 6.26 6.83
C TRP A 53 -3.78 5.74 6.43
N ARG A 54 -4.84 6.23 7.08
CA ARG A 54 -6.21 6.14 6.60
C ARG A 54 -6.51 7.39 5.76
N ILE A 55 -7.21 7.19 4.65
CA ILE A 55 -7.57 8.23 3.71
C ILE A 55 -9.08 8.20 3.56
N ASP A 56 -9.72 9.20 4.14
CA ASP A 56 -11.16 9.35 4.12
C ASP A 56 -11.59 9.95 2.79
N ASN A 57 -12.73 9.51 2.25
CA ASN A 57 -13.29 9.99 0.98
C ASN A 57 -12.31 9.95 -0.23
N PRO A 58 -11.53 8.88 -0.44
CA PRO A 58 -10.51 8.82 -1.49
C PRO A 58 -11.09 8.86 -2.91
N ASN A 59 -12.40 8.58 -3.04
CA ASN A 59 -13.14 8.55 -4.30
C ASN A 59 -14.13 9.71 -4.44
N SER A 60 -13.97 10.81 -3.67
CA SER A 60 -14.81 12.00 -3.83
C SER A 60 -14.69 12.58 -5.26
N ALA A 61 -15.76 13.22 -5.73
CA ALA A 61 -15.75 13.93 -7.01
C ALA A 61 -14.80 15.15 -6.99
N ASP A 62 -14.58 15.74 -5.81
CA ASP A 62 -13.54 16.72 -5.57
C ASP A 62 -12.39 16.05 -4.81
N PRO A 63 -11.22 15.83 -5.42
CA PRO A 63 -10.08 15.17 -4.78
C PRO A 63 -9.55 15.89 -3.52
N THR A 64 -9.91 17.17 -3.33
CA THR A 64 -9.52 17.95 -2.16
C THR A 64 -10.31 17.60 -0.90
N ASP A 65 -11.40 16.84 -1.03
CA ASP A 65 -12.16 16.30 0.11
C ASP A 65 -11.46 15.10 0.77
N ALA A 66 -10.45 14.51 0.11
CA ALA A 66 -9.72 13.39 0.65
C ALA A 66 -8.85 13.84 1.84
N THR A 67 -9.05 13.21 3.00
CA THR A 67 -8.35 13.57 4.24
C THR A 67 -7.44 12.44 4.69
N PHE A 68 -6.18 12.74 4.96
CA PHE A 68 -5.20 11.76 5.42
C PHE A 68 -5.05 11.84 6.94
N THR A 69 -5.24 10.71 7.61
CA THR A 69 -5.02 10.53 9.04
C THR A 69 -3.92 9.50 9.26
N LEU A 70 -2.89 9.86 10.03
CA LEU A 70 -1.86 8.92 10.44
C LEU A 70 -2.43 8.04 11.55
N ILE A 71 -2.65 6.75 11.28
CA ILE A 71 -3.30 5.83 12.22
C ILE A 71 -2.30 4.91 12.93
N CYS A 72 -1.11 4.70 12.36
CA CYS A 72 -0.05 3.89 12.96
C CYS A 72 1.34 4.32 12.48
N GLU A 73 2.35 4.23 13.33
CA GLU A 73 3.75 4.43 12.96
C GLU A 73 4.70 3.50 13.73
N GLY A 74 5.95 3.38 13.23
CA GLY A 74 6.99 2.55 13.86
C GLY A 74 7.13 1.15 13.26
N LEU A 75 6.44 0.86 12.16
CA LEU A 75 6.54 -0.43 11.45
C LEU A 75 7.87 -0.55 10.69
N HIS A 76 8.40 -1.77 10.57
CA HIS A 76 9.65 -2.04 9.86
C HIS A 76 9.42 -2.17 8.35
N GLU A 77 9.33 -1.03 7.65
CA GLU A 77 9.08 -0.94 6.20
C GLU A 77 7.78 -1.66 5.77
N GLY A 78 6.65 -0.93 5.72
CA GLY A 78 5.36 -1.49 5.30
C GLY A 78 5.26 -1.67 3.78
N LEU A 79 5.68 -2.82 3.27
CA LEU A 79 5.83 -3.15 1.85
C LEU A 79 4.73 -4.07 1.29
N GLY A 80 3.57 -4.02 1.94
CA GLY A 80 2.35 -4.68 1.51
C GLY A 80 1.26 -4.48 2.54
N LEU A 81 0.01 -4.43 2.08
CA LEU A 81 -1.17 -4.26 2.93
C LEU A 81 -2.34 -5.01 2.30
N THR A 82 -3.18 -5.60 3.14
CA THR A 82 -4.51 -6.08 2.74
C THR A 82 -5.50 -5.85 3.86
N ILE A 83 -6.78 -5.87 3.50
CA ILE A 83 -7.90 -5.80 4.42
C ILE A 83 -8.71 -7.09 4.26
N ILE A 84 -8.95 -7.80 5.35
CA ILE A 84 -9.74 -9.04 5.40
C ILE A 84 -10.76 -8.86 6.51
N ASP A 85 -12.04 -8.97 6.18
CA ASP A 85 -13.15 -8.76 7.13
C ASP A 85 -13.05 -7.42 7.89
N ASP A 86 -12.66 -6.35 7.19
CA ASP A 86 -12.43 -5.00 7.74
C ASP A 86 -11.27 -4.90 8.74
N GLU A 87 -10.42 -5.93 8.82
CA GLU A 87 -9.20 -5.92 9.64
C GLU A 87 -7.96 -5.62 8.79
N ILE A 88 -7.06 -4.79 9.31
CA ILE A 88 -5.88 -4.32 8.57
C ILE A 88 -4.68 -5.24 8.83
N PHE A 89 -4.10 -5.77 7.76
CA PHE A 89 -2.87 -6.56 7.80
C PHE A 89 -1.76 -5.90 7.00
N VAL A 90 -0.57 -5.82 7.58
CA VAL A 90 0.61 -5.19 6.96
C VAL A 90 1.74 -6.20 6.84
N MET A 91 2.29 -6.31 5.63
CA MET A 91 3.57 -6.96 5.40
C MET A 91 4.69 -5.98 5.78
N GLN A 92 5.37 -6.27 6.88
CA GLN A 92 6.62 -5.63 7.25
C GLN A 92 7.79 -6.46 6.72
N ARG A 93 9.00 -5.91 6.74
CA ARG A 93 10.21 -6.63 6.32
C ARG A 93 10.38 -8.00 7.01
N GLY A 94 10.07 -8.06 8.31
CA GLY A 94 10.33 -9.23 9.17
C GLY A 94 9.10 -9.98 9.64
N GLU A 95 7.90 -9.45 9.44
CA GLU A 95 6.66 -10.06 9.91
C GLU A 95 5.45 -9.65 9.08
N VAL A 96 4.37 -10.43 9.18
CA VAL A 96 3.02 -9.96 8.88
C VAL A 96 2.38 -9.59 10.22
N SER A 97 1.77 -8.40 10.28
CA SER A 97 1.14 -7.90 11.50
C SER A 97 -0.29 -7.48 11.24
N LYS A 98 -1.15 -7.74 12.22
CA LYS A 98 -2.51 -7.21 12.30
C LYS A 98 -2.47 -5.93 13.11
N LEU A 99 -3.12 -4.88 12.60
CA LEU A 99 -3.27 -3.61 13.31
C LEU A 99 -4.66 -3.57 13.95
N VAL A 100 -4.72 -3.27 15.24
CA VAL A 100 -5.94 -3.31 16.04
C VAL A 100 -6.17 -1.96 16.72
N ASP A 101 -7.31 -1.36 16.42
CA ASP A 101 -7.94 -0.29 17.20
C ASP A 101 -8.80 -0.94 18.30
N LEU A 102 -8.54 -0.62 19.56
CA LEU A 102 -9.22 -1.22 20.71
C LEU A 102 -10.40 -0.40 21.21
N ASP A 103 -10.50 0.89 20.86
CA ASP A 103 -11.50 1.80 21.41
C ASP A 103 -12.40 2.50 20.37
N GLY A 104 -12.11 2.30 19.08
CA GLY A 104 -12.92 2.75 17.95
C GLY A 104 -12.71 4.22 17.59
N ASP A 105 -11.55 4.79 17.90
CA ASP A 105 -11.17 6.16 17.52
C ASP A 105 -10.42 6.25 16.19
N ASP A 106 -10.32 5.12 15.46
CA ASP A 106 -9.61 4.93 14.21
C ASP A 106 -8.07 5.05 14.32
N ILE A 107 -7.52 5.05 15.53
CA ILE A 107 -6.08 4.98 15.81
C ILE A 107 -5.71 3.56 16.24
N ILE A 108 -4.56 3.08 15.75
CA ILE A 108 -4.09 1.73 16.08
C ILE A 108 -3.43 1.74 17.46
N ASP A 109 -4.01 0.97 18.39
CA ASP A 109 -3.49 0.78 19.75
C ASP A 109 -2.52 -0.39 19.86
N GLU A 110 -2.75 -1.44 19.07
CA GLU A 110 -2.01 -2.68 19.17
C GLU A 110 -1.57 -3.19 17.79
N VAL A 111 -0.28 -3.58 17.70
CA VAL A 111 0.30 -4.28 16.55
C VAL A 111 0.55 -5.72 16.95
N GLN A 112 -0.23 -6.64 16.39
CA GLN A 112 -0.15 -8.07 16.70
C GLN A 112 0.60 -8.82 15.60
N THR A 113 1.71 -9.46 15.93
CA THR A 113 2.43 -10.33 14.99
C THR A 113 1.59 -11.56 14.64
N VAL A 114 1.27 -11.72 13.35
CA VAL A 114 0.59 -12.90 12.82
C VAL A 114 1.59 -14.03 12.54
N THR A 115 2.70 -13.69 11.88
CA THR A 115 3.83 -14.60 11.64
C THR A 115 5.11 -13.82 11.39
N GLN A 116 6.23 -14.40 11.79
CA GLN A 116 7.60 -13.90 11.59
C GLN A 116 8.56 -15.05 11.26
N ASP A 117 8.05 -16.12 10.65
CA ASP A 117 8.72 -17.42 10.58
C ASP A 117 9.92 -17.48 9.64
N TRP A 118 10.13 -16.47 8.79
CA TRP A 118 11.26 -16.43 7.86
C TRP A 118 12.52 -15.81 8.45
N GLY A 119 12.41 -15.03 9.52
CA GLY A 119 13.53 -14.36 10.18
C GLY A 119 14.25 -13.31 9.33
N LEU A 120 15.15 -12.54 9.96
CA LEU A 120 16.00 -11.55 9.30
C LEU A 120 17.43 -11.66 9.84
N SER A 121 18.42 -11.69 8.94
CA SER A 121 19.83 -11.73 9.31
C SER A 121 20.45 -10.34 9.55
N GLY A 122 19.68 -9.28 9.24
CA GLY A 122 20.16 -7.90 9.20
C GLY A 122 20.85 -7.52 7.88
N ASN A 123 20.83 -8.40 6.86
CA ASN A 123 21.32 -8.06 5.54
C ASN A 123 20.41 -7.04 4.87
N TYR A 124 20.97 -5.96 4.33
CA TYR A 124 20.21 -4.88 3.71
C TYR A 124 19.29 -5.34 2.56
N HIS A 125 19.59 -6.44 1.87
CA HIS A 125 18.81 -6.90 0.72
C HIS A 125 17.71 -7.91 1.07
N GLU A 126 17.52 -8.24 2.34
CA GLU A 126 16.42 -9.11 2.80
C GLU A 126 15.17 -8.28 2.99
N PHE A 127 14.17 -8.47 2.13
CA PHE A 127 12.87 -7.78 2.20
C PHE A 127 11.74 -8.79 2.11
N GLY A 128 10.59 -8.43 2.67
CA GLY A 128 9.33 -9.09 2.40
C GLY A 128 8.39 -8.15 1.66
N PHE A 129 7.74 -8.66 0.61
CA PHE A 129 6.76 -7.92 -0.19
C PHE A 129 5.44 -8.68 -0.21
N GLY A 130 4.34 -7.95 -0.31
CA GLY A 130 2.99 -8.51 -0.27
C GLY A 130 1.93 -7.44 -0.49
N LEU A 131 0.69 -7.62 -0.06
CA LEU A 131 0.13 -8.76 0.68
C LEU A 131 -1.18 -9.20 0.00
N PRO A 132 -1.16 -9.68 -1.26
CA PRO A 132 -2.39 -10.15 -1.87
C PRO A 132 -2.97 -11.28 -1.02
N SER A 133 -4.29 -11.24 -0.82
CA SER A 133 -5.05 -12.28 -0.16
C SER A 133 -6.09 -12.87 -1.10
N ASP A 134 -6.46 -14.12 -0.87
CA ASP A 134 -7.58 -14.76 -1.57
C ASP A 134 -8.87 -14.73 -0.73
N SER A 135 -9.96 -15.23 -1.31
CA SER A 135 -11.27 -15.29 -0.66
C SER A 135 -11.36 -16.25 0.52
N GLU A 136 -10.34 -17.10 0.73
CA GLU A 136 -10.25 -18.00 1.89
C GLU A 136 -9.44 -17.35 3.02
N GLY A 137 -8.94 -16.14 2.83
CA GLY A 137 -8.10 -15.42 3.79
C GLY A 137 -6.62 -15.83 3.76
N ASN A 138 -6.19 -16.62 2.76
CA ASN A 138 -4.77 -16.94 2.65
C ASN A 138 -4.00 -15.70 2.18
N MET A 139 -2.91 -15.40 2.86
CA MET A 139 -2.02 -14.28 2.54
C MET A 139 -0.77 -14.77 1.82
N TYR A 140 -0.40 -14.10 0.73
CA TYR A 140 0.76 -14.46 -0.08
C TYR A 140 1.86 -13.42 0.06
N ILE A 141 3.07 -13.89 0.36
CA ILE A 141 4.25 -13.05 0.53
C ILE A 141 5.36 -13.52 -0.42
N SER A 142 6.23 -12.59 -0.80
CA SER A 142 7.47 -12.90 -1.51
C SER A 142 8.66 -12.37 -0.72
N LEU A 143 9.66 -13.23 -0.57
CA LEU A 143 10.86 -12.93 0.21
C LEU A 143 12.05 -12.74 -0.72
N ASN A 144 12.82 -11.69 -0.45
CA ASN A 144 14.12 -11.47 -1.07
C ASN A 144 15.22 -12.18 -0.27
N VAL A 145 16.40 -12.31 -0.88
CA VAL A 145 17.56 -12.97 -0.29
C VAL A 145 18.67 -11.97 -0.01
N GLY A 146 19.47 -12.25 1.01
CA GLY A 146 20.65 -11.44 1.35
C GLY A 146 21.85 -11.72 0.44
N PHE A 147 22.71 -10.71 0.28
CA PHE A 147 23.97 -10.81 -0.46
C PHE A 147 25.19 -10.77 0.47
N TRP A 148 26.18 -11.63 0.23
CA TRP A 148 27.23 -11.90 1.22
C TRP A 148 28.64 -11.81 0.64
N ASN A 149 29.61 -11.39 1.45
CA ASN A 149 31.03 -11.44 1.08
C ASN A 149 31.52 -12.90 1.06
N PRO A 150 32.36 -13.33 0.08
CA PRO A 150 32.96 -12.53 -1.00
C PRO A 150 32.13 -12.38 -2.26
N HIS A 151 31.04 -13.13 -2.42
CA HIS A 151 30.25 -13.16 -3.66
C HIS A 151 28.92 -12.41 -3.48
N TRP A 152 28.98 -11.08 -3.60
CA TRP A 152 27.84 -10.18 -3.40
C TRP A 152 26.71 -10.35 -4.44
N TRP A 153 26.91 -11.17 -5.47
CA TRP A 153 25.90 -11.47 -6.50
C TRP A 153 25.20 -12.82 -6.26
N HIS A 154 25.62 -13.62 -5.28
CA HIS A 154 24.96 -14.88 -4.92
C HIS A 154 24.00 -14.65 -3.76
N GLY A 155 22.74 -14.41 -4.09
CA GLY A 155 21.66 -14.29 -3.12
C GLY A 155 21.47 -15.58 -2.32
N LYS A 156 21.40 -15.48 -0.99
CA LYS A 156 21.15 -16.61 -0.08
C LYS A 156 20.23 -16.18 1.06
N SER A 157 19.21 -16.99 1.35
CA SER A 157 18.51 -16.93 2.64
C SER A 157 19.39 -17.58 3.71
N ARG A 158 19.70 -16.85 4.78
CA ARG A 158 20.48 -17.37 5.92
C ARG A 158 19.72 -17.31 7.25
N ALA A 159 18.54 -16.69 7.23
CA ALA A 159 17.56 -16.81 8.30
C ALA A 159 16.87 -18.18 8.21
#